data_AF-A0A139GV04-F1
#
_entry.id   AF-A0A139GV04-F1
#
_cell.length_a   1.000
_cell.length_b   1.000
_cell.length_c   1.000
_cell.angle_alpha   90.00
_cell.angle_beta   90.00
_cell.angle_gamma   90.00
#
_symmetry.space_group_name_H-M   'P 1'
#
loop_
_entity.id
_entity.type
_entity.pdbx_description
1 polymer ?
#
loop_
_entity_poly.entity_id
_entity_poly.type
_entity_poly.pdbx_seq_one_letter_code
_entity_poly.pdbx_strand_id
1 'polypeptide(L)'
;MKLQALRKEAGLTPELPRSKAVRRIDQKRWSQDEYDIAIRLRNEGQSYVHIAETLGRSYLSVVNKFKAHNSPATHLWSKAEIEHVKKLRSLGMSSRDIHKAMSHRGGGRISDILRSISGGARAPAHRPWSDEESATLCDLRKQGKTWKEVALRLPGRSVLACVAKDVRERSLHDGSRLQ
;
A
#
# COMPACT_ATOMS: atom_id res chain seq x y z
N MET A 1 57.78 -19.71 12.31
CA MET A 1 56.83 -20.17 13.36
C MET A 1 56.86 -19.23 14.56
N LYS A 2 56.00 -18.20 14.65
CA LYS A 2 55.86 -17.41 15.91
C LYS A 2 54.66 -16.45 16.02
N LEU A 3 53.59 -16.63 15.24
CA LEU A 3 52.34 -15.83 15.40
C LEU A 3 51.17 -16.62 15.99
N GLN A 4 51.19 -17.96 15.91
CA GLN A 4 50.14 -18.80 16.51
C GLN A 4 50.38 -19.13 17.99
N ALA A 5 51.63 -19.02 18.47
CA ALA A 5 51.99 -19.31 19.86
C ALA A 5 51.55 -18.20 20.83
N LEU A 6 51.69 -16.92 20.44
CA LEU A 6 51.30 -15.77 21.26
C LEU A 6 49.79 -15.61 21.46
N ARG A 7 48.97 -16.25 20.61
CA ARG A 7 47.50 -16.16 20.69
C ARG A 7 46.91 -17.13 21.73
N LYS A 8 47.63 -18.20 22.09
CA LYS A 8 47.19 -19.19 23.08
C LYS A 8 47.43 -18.75 24.53
N GLU A 9 48.44 -17.93 24.78
CA GLU A 9 48.75 -17.43 26.14
C GLU A 9 47.78 -16.33 26.61
N ALA A 10 47.10 -15.64 25.70
CA ALA A 10 46.15 -14.58 26.02
C ALA A 10 44.73 -15.06 26.38
N GLY A 11 44.46 -16.37 26.37
CA GLY A 11 43.12 -16.91 26.71
C GLY A 11 41.98 -16.55 25.73
N LEU A 12 42.26 -15.92 24.58
CA LEU A 12 41.25 -15.62 23.57
C LEU A 12 41.01 -16.81 22.63
N THR A 13 40.20 -17.77 23.07
CA THR A 13 39.59 -18.76 22.17
C THR A 13 38.60 -18.07 21.22
N PRO A 14 38.62 -18.36 19.90
CA PRO A 14 37.58 -17.89 18.98
C PRO A 14 36.43 -18.90 18.96
N GLU A 15 35.74 -19.05 20.09
CA GLU A 15 34.48 -19.79 20.16
C GLU A 15 33.40 -18.76 20.47
N LEU A 16 33.05 -17.94 19.47
CA LEU A 16 31.77 -17.24 19.52
C LEU A 16 30.70 -18.34 19.47
N PRO A 17 29.87 -18.50 20.52
CA PRO A 17 28.80 -19.47 20.46
C PRO A 17 27.90 -19.06 19.29
N ARG A 18 27.79 -19.93 18.29
CA ARG A 18 26.72 -19.85 17.28
C ARG A 18 25.40 -20.16 18.00
N SER A 19 24.96 -19.23 18.86
CA SER A 19 23.76 -19.38 19.66
C SER A 19 22.55 -19.18 18.76
N LYS A 20 22.00 -20.33 18.38
CA LYS A 20 20.62 -20.53 17.97
C LYS A 20 19.68 -20.03 19.09
N ALA A 21 19.47 -18.72 19.26
CA ALA A 21 18.39 -18.16 20.10
C ALA A 21 18.22 -16.63 20.07
N VAL A 22 18.93 -15.83 19.27
CA VAL A 22 18.54 -14.42 19.10
C VAL A 22 17.37 -14.38 18.13
N ARG A 23 16.12 -14.41 18.64
CA ARG A 23 14.96 -14.00 17.84
C ARG A 23 15.33 -12.63 17.25
N ARG A 24 15.42 -12.53 15.91
CA ARG A 24 15.86 -11.32 15.21
C ARG A 24 15.05 -10.12 15.72
N ILE A 25 15.60 -9.32 16.63
CA ILE A 25 14.98 -8.06 17.10
C ILE A 25 14.75 -7.14 15.88
N ASP A 26 15.56 -7.32 14.85
CA ASP A 26 15.49 -6.72 13.51
C ASP A 26 14.18 -7.04 12.77
N GLN A 27 13.48 -8.12 13.12
CA GLN A 27 12.18 -8.50 12.56
C GLN A 27 10.99 -8.01 13.38
N LYS A 28 11.21 -7.39 14.55
CA LYS A 28 10.11 -6.79 15.32
C LYS A 28 9.53 -5.63 14.49
N ARG A 29 8.23 -5.66 14.22
CA ARG A 29 7.53 -4.54 13.55
C ARG A 29 7.70 -3.26 14.39
N TRP A 30 7.90 -2.12 13.74
CA TRP A 30 7.90 -0.82 14.45
C TRP A 30 6.50 -0.55 14.98
N SER A 31 6.36 -0.34 16.29
CA SER A 31 5.12 0.19 16.86
C SER A 31 5.01 1.70 16.65
N GLN A 32 3.80 2.25 16.80
CA GLN A 32 3.59 3.68 16.70
C GLN A 32 4.28 4.42 17.87
N ASP A 33 4.21 3.89 19.09
CA ASP A 33 4.82 4.51 20.26
C ASP A 33 6.36 4.53 20.17
N GLU A 34 6.98 3.44 19.72
CA GLU A 34 8.43 3.40 19.44
C GLU A 34 8.83 4.47 18.39
N TYR A 35 7.95 4.71 17.42
CA TYR A 35 8.19 5.70 16.38
C TYR A 35 8.05 7.14 16.91
N ASP A 36 7.05 7.40 17.75
CA ASP A 36 6.82 8.72 18.34
C ASP A 36 8.01 9.12 19.25
N ILE A 37 8.57 8.16 20.01
CA ILE A 37 9.80 8.36 20.80
C ILE A 37 10.99 8.69 19.87
N ALA A 38 11.15 7.95 18.77
CA ALA A 38 12.23 8.20 17.81
C ALA A 38 12.16 9.61 17.23
N ILE A 39 10.95 10.08 16.89
CA ILE A 39 10.73 11.43 16.35
C ILE A 39 11.05 12.50 17.39
N ARG A 40 10.61 12.31 18.65
CA ARG A 40 10.93 13.23 19.74
C ARG A 40 12.44 13.39 19.91
N LEU A 41 13.17 12.28 20.05
CA LEU A 41 14.63 12.30 20.18
C LEU A 41 15.30 12.95 18.97
N ARG A 42 14.76 12.72 17.77
CA ARG A 42 15.31 13.34 16.57
C ARG A 42 15.11 14.86 16.54
N ASN A 43 13.96 15.34 17.02
CA ASN A 43 13.67 16.77 17.15
C ASN A 43 14.52 17.44 18.24
N GLU A 44 14.91 16.69 19.27
CA GLU A 44 15.89 17.10 20.29
C GLU A 44 17.35 17.09 19.76
N GLY A 45 17.56 16.76 18.49
CA GLY A 45 18.88 16.77 17.85
C GLY A 45 19.70 15.50 18.05
N GLN A 46 19.12 14.46 18.65
CA GLN A 46 19.84 13.21 18.92
C GLN A 46 20.25 12.49 17.63
N SER A 47 21.41 11.83 17.69
CA SER A 47 21.94 11.04 16.58
C SER A 47 21.16 9.74 16.40
N TYR A 48 21.16 9.18 15.19
CA TYR A 48 20.50 7.89 14.93
C TYR A 48 21.11 6.73 15.73
N VAL A 49 22.38 6.84 16.11
CA VAL A 49 23.04 5.86 16.98
C VAL A 49 22.42 5.88 18.36
N HIS A 50 22.28 7.07 18.97
CA HIS A 50 21.65 7.23 20.27
C HIS A 50 20.18 6.78 20.28
N ILE A 51 19.44 7.09 19.21
CA ILE A 51 18.05 6.65 19.04
C ILE A 51 17.97 5.11 18.95
N ALA A 52 18.91 4.48 18.24
CA ALA A 52 18.98 3.02 18.11
C ALA A 52 19.25 2.34 19.45
N GLU A 53 20.18 2.87 20.23
CA GLU A 53 20.49 2.39 21.59
C GLU A 53 19.27 2.55 22.52
N THR A 54 18.64 3.73 22.50
CA THR A 54 17.47 4.03 23.35
C THR A 54 16.29 3.09 23.07
N LEU A 55 16.10 2.72 21.80
CA LEU A 55 14.98 1.86 21.38
C LEU A 55 15.35 0.36 21.34
N GLY A 56 16.60 0.00 21.65
CA GLY A 56 17.09 -1.38 21.48
C GLY A 56 16.95 -1.90 20.05
N ARG A 57 17.10 -1.02 19.06
CA ARG A 57 17.00 -1.32 17.61
C ARG A 57 18.36 -1.19 16.95
N SER A 58 18.53 -1.78 15.77
CA SER A 58 19.75 -1.55 14.99
C SER A 58 19.76 -0.16 14.36
N TYR A 59 20.95 0.45 14.27
CA TYR A 59 21.17 1.73 13.58
C TYR A 59 20.54 1.76 12.18
N LEU A 60 20.75 0.70 11.40
CA LEU A 60 20.17 0.57 10.06
C LEU A 60 18.64 0.52 10.07
N SER A 61 18.00 -0.09 11.08
CA SER A 61 16.55 -0.10 11.21
C SER A 61 16.00 1.31 11.45
N VAL A 62 16.65 2.09 12.33
CA VAL A 62 16.29 3.50 12.58
C VAL A 62 16.47 4.33 11.33
N VAL A 63 17.64 4.26 10.68
CA VAL A 63 17.92 5.02 9.44
C VAL A 63 16.90 4.68 8.34
N ASN A 64 16.60 3.39 8.13
CA ASN A 64 15.63 2.98 7.13
C ASN A 64 14.21 3.41 7.48
N LYS A 65 13.83 3.41 8.77
CA LYS A 65 12.53 3.91 9.23
C LYS A 65 12.37 5.40 8.95
N PHE A 66 13.40 6.21 9.22
CA PHE A 66 13.40 7.64 8.92
C PHE A 66 13.46 7.92 7.42
N LYS A 67 14.22 7.15 6.64
CA LYS A 67 14.22 7.25 5.17
C LYS A 67 12.85 6.90 4.57
N ALA A 68 12.20 5.85 5.07
CA ALA A 68 10.85 5.48 4.65
C ALA A 68 9.85 6.56 5.07
N HIS A 69 9.96 7.10 6.27
CA HIS A 69 9.08 8.20 6.67
C HIS A 69 9.29 9.47 5.83
N ASN A 70 10.53 9.85 5.58
CA ASN A 70 10.84 11.03 4.78
C ASN A 70 10.70 10.79 3.28
N SER A 71 10.52 9.54 2.86
CA SER A 71 10.15 9.23 1.49
C SER A 71 8.70 9.67 1.26
N PRO A 72 8.44 10.50 0.24
CA PRO A 72 7.08 10.87 -0.16
C PRO A 72 6.20 9.63 -0.42
N ALA A 73 6.83 8.50 -0.75
CA ALA A 73 6.23 7.21 -1.05
C ALA A 73 5.76 6.40 0.17
N THR A 74 6.22 6.68 1.39
CA THR A 74 5.92 5.82 2.57
C THR A 74 5.63 6.59 3.86
N HIS A 75 5.61 7.93 3.82
CA HIS A 75 5.20 8.76 4.94
C HIS A 75 3.75 8.45 5.35
N LEU A 76 3.59 7.73 6.46
CA LEU A 76 2.32 7.45 7.12
C LEU A 76 1.61 8.78 7.44
N TRP A 77 0.31 8.88 7.17
CA TRP A 77 -0.46 10.09 7.49
C TRP A 77 -0.45 10.33 9.00
N SER A 78 0.10 11.46 9.45
CA SER A 78 0.05 11.81 10.88
C SER A 78 -1.38 12.19 11.29
N LYS A 79 -1.69 12.06 12.58
CA LYS A 79 -3.01 12.49 13.11
C LYS A 79 -3.29 13.96 12.78
N ALA A 80 -2.30 14.84 12.89
CA ALA A 80 -2.43 16.26 12.57
C ALA A 80 -2.78 16.49 11.10
N GLU A 81 -2.19 15.72 10.18
CA GLU A 81 -2.49 15.84 8.75
C GLU A 81 -3.86 15.27 8.39
N ILE A 82 -4.29 14.19 9.05
CA ILE A 82 -5.64 13.66 8.90
C ILE A 82 -6.66 14.72 9.35
N GLU A 83 -6.43 15.37 10.49
CA GLU A 83 -7.28 16.47 10.97
C GLU A 83 -7.25 17.67 10.02
N HIS A 84 -6.09 18.00 9.45
CA HIS A 84 -5.98 19.05 8.43
C HIS A 84 -6.82 18.71 7.19
N VAL A 85 -6.72 17.48 6.67
CA VAL A 85 -7.52 17.02 5.53
C VAL A 85 -9.02 17.04 5.85
N LYS A 86 -9.43 16.60 7.05
CA LYS A 86 -10.83 16.67 7.50
C LYS A 86 -11.34 18.11 7.51
N LYS A 87 -10.55 19.05 8.04
CA LYS A 87 -10.89 20.47 8.09
C LYS A 87 -11.05 21.07 6.69
N LEU A 88 -10.12 20.79 5.77
CA LEU A 88 -10.24 21.27 4.39
C LEU A 88 -11.47 20.67 3.70
N ARG A 89 -11.78 19.41 4.00
CA ARG A 89 -12.98 18.75 3.47
C ARG A 89 -14.28 19.33 4.01
N SER A 90 -14.34 19.66 5.30
CA SER A 90 -15.53 20.31 5.90
C SER A 90 -15.75 21.72 5.36
N LEU A 91 -14.70 22.39 4.87
CA LEU A 91 -14.78 23.66 4.16
C LEU A 91 -15.26 23.51 2.70
N GLY A 92 -15.66 22.31 2.27
CA GLY A 92 -16.19 22.04 0.93
C GLY A 92 -15.11 21.95 -0.15
N MET A 93 -13.82 21.90 0.20
CA MET A 93 -12.75 21.83 -0.79
C MET A 93 -12.76 20.51 -1.56
N SER A 94 -12.49 20.61 -2.86
CA SER A 94 -12.32 19.44 -3.72
C SER A 94 -10.99 18.74 -3.42
N SER A 95 -10.87 17.44 -3.72
CA SER A 95 -9.62 16.70 -3.53
C SER A 95 -8.43 17.34 -4.27
N ARG A 96 -8.70 18.00 -5.40
CA ARG A 96 -7.69 18.72 -6.20
C ARG A 96 -7.21 19.97 -5.47
N ASP A 97 -8.11 20.70 -4.82
CA ASP A 97 -7.74 21.91 -4.07
C ASP A 97 -7.03 21.57 -2.76
N ILE A 98 -7.45 20.48 -2.10
CA ILE A 98 -6.75 19.92 -0.94
C ILE A 98 -5.31 19.52 -1.33
N HIS A 99 -5.11 18.95 -2.52
CA HIS A 99 -3.76 18.66 -3.03
C HIS A 99 -2.93 19.92 -3.30
N LYS A 100 -3.52 20.97 -3.85
CA LYS A 100 -2.80 22.25 -4.00
C LYS A 100 -2.38 22.83 -2.64
N ALA A 101 -3.27 22.75 -1.64
CA ALA A 101 -2.98 23.19 -0.27
C ALA A 101 -1.93 22.30 0.43
N MET A 102 -1.84 21.02 0.05
CA MET A 102 -0.89 20.04 0.58
C MET A 102 0.00 19.47 -0.54
N SER A 103 0.69 20.33 -1.29
CA SER A 103 1.47 19.95 -2.48
C SER A 103 2.63 18.99 -2.18
N HIS A 104 3.14 19.01 -0.95
CA HIS A 104 4.13 18.05 -0.45
C HIS A 104 3.57 16.61 -0.34
N ARG A 105 2.25 16.42 -0.45
CA ARG A 105 1.60 15.12 -0.52
C ARG A 105 1.17 14.82 -1.94
N GLY A 106 1.45 13.61 -2.43
CA GLY A 106 0.96 13.18 -3.75
C GLY A 106 -0.57 13.12 -3.81
N GLY A 107 -1.19 13.70 -4.85
CA GLY A 107 -2.64 13.82 -4.97
C GLY A 107 -3.43 12.50 -4.90
N GLY A 108 -2.82 11.39 -5.33
CA GLY A 108 -3.39 10.05 -5.17
C GLY A 108 -3.61 9.65 -3.71
N ARG A 109 -2.65 9.99 -2.83
CA ARG A 109 -2.75 9.71 -1.39
C ARG A 109 -3.84 10.52 -0.71
N ILE A 110 -4.04 11.76 -1.14
CA ILE A 110 -5.11 12.63 -0.63
C ILE A 110 -6.47 12.02 -0.95
N SER A 111 -6.63 11.47 -2.15
CA SER A 111 -7.85 10.76 -2.53
C SER A 111 -8.07 9.50 -1.68
N ASP A 112 -7.00 8.75 -1.40
CA ASP A 112 -7.09 7.54 -0.57
C ASP A 112 -7.50 7.85 0.88
N ILE A 113 -6.92 8.89 1.50
CA ILE A 113 -7.27 9.27 2.87
C ILE A 113 -8.69 9.86 2.94
N LEU A 114 -9.09 10.70 1.97
CA LEU A 114 -10.45 11.25 1.91
C LEU A 114 -11.50 10.13 1.76
N ARG A 115 -11.18 9.09 0.98
CA ARG A 115 -12.01 7.88 0.86
C ARG A 115 -12.12 7.15 2.20
N SER A 116 -11.01 6.99 2.91
CA SER A 116 -10.98 6.37 4.25
C SER A 116 -11.77 7.17 5.29
N ILE A 117 -11.67 8.50 5.27
CA ILE A 117 -12.37 9.41 6.18
C ILE A 117 -13.88 9.38 5.92
N SER A 118 -14.29 9.34 4.66
CA SER A 118 -15.71 9.38 4.26
C SER A 118 -16.42 8.03 4.44
N GLY A 119 -15.78 7.03 5.08
CA GLY A 119 -16.32 5.68 5.23
C GLY A 119 -16.60 5.00 3.89
N GLY A 120 -15.95 5.46 2.82
CA GLY A 120 -16.24 5.05 1.45
C GLY A 120 -15.84 3.61 1.24
N ALA A 121 -16.78 2.69 1.48
CA ALA A 121 -16.75 1.37 0.87
C ALA A 121 -16.37 1.58 -0.61
N ARG A 122 -15.37 0.83 -1.09
CA ARG A 122 -15.12 0.78 -2.53
C ARG A 122 -16.48 0.47 -3.17
N ALA A 123 -16.98 1.37 -4.02
CA ALA A 123 -18.04 0.99 -4.94
C ALA A 123 -17.58 -0.34 -5.55
N PRO A 124 -18.38 -1.42 -5.48
CA PRO A 124 -17.93 -2.73 -5.88
C PRO A 124 -17.33 -2.62 -7.27
N ALA A 125 -16.06 -3.00 -7.38
CA ALA A 125 -15.23 -2.70 -8.55
C ALA A 125 -15.88 -3.17 -9.85
N HIS A 126 -16.76 -4.17 -9.77
CA HIS A 126 -17.68 -4.56 -10.82
C HIS A 126 -19.00 -5.03 -10.20
N ARG A 127 -20.12 -4.41 -10.57
CA ARG A 127 -21.44 -5.04 -10.39
C ARG A 127 -21.40 -6.37 -11.18
N PRO A 128 -21.66 -7.53 -10.55
CA PRO A 128 -21.70 -8.81 -11.29
C PRO A 128 -22.74 -8.74 -12.41
N TRP A 129 -22.50 -9.39 -13.54
CA TRP A 129 -23.49 -9.50 -14.63
C TRP A 129 -24.62 -10.41 -14.16
N SER A 130 -25.88 -9.97 -14.31
CA SER A 130 -27.01 -10.87 -14.11
C SER A 130 -27.18 -11.79 -15.31
N ASP A 131 -27.92 -12.88 -15.13
CA ASP A 131 -28.20 -13.82 -16.22
C ASP A 131 -29.07 -13.15 -17.29
N GLU A 132 -30.00 -12.27 -16.90
CA GLU A 132 -30.83 -11.50 -17.82
C GLU A 132 -30.00 -10.49 -18.63
N GLU A 133 -29.05 -9.80 -17.99
CA GLU A 133 -28.14 -8.88 -18.67
C GLU A 133 -27.27 -9.64 -19.68
N SER A 134 -26.83 -10.85 -19.32
CA SER A 134 -25.99 -11.70 -20.17
C SER A 134 -26.78 -12.25 -21.37
N ALA A 135 -28.02 -12.72 -21.15
CA ALA A 135 -28.92 -13.17 -22.20
C ALA A 135 -29.24 -12.04 -23.19
N THR A 136 -29.59 -10.86 -22.66
CA THR A 136 -29.88 -9.66 -23.46
C THR A 136 -28.66 -9.26 -24.31
N LEU A 137 -27.45 -9.32 -23.74
CA LEU A 137 -26.21 -9.07 -24.46
C LEU A 137 -26.02 -10.07 -25.61
N CYS A 138 -26.20 -11.37 -25.36
CA CYS A 138 -26.08 -12.40 -26.38
C CYS A 138 -27.10 -12.21 -27.52
N ASP A 139 -28.35 -11.89 -27.20
CA ASP A 139 -29.40 -11.70 -28.19
C ASP A 139 -29.18 -10.47 -29.07
N LEU A 140 -28.78 -9.34 -28.47
CA LEU A 140 -28.45 -8.13 -29.23
C LEU A 140 -27.23 -8.36 -30.14
N ARG A 141 -26.29 -9.21 -29.73
CA ARG A 141 -25.13 -9.58 -30.55
C ARG A 141 -25.49 -10.52 -31.70
N LYS A 142 -26.41 -11.47 -31.50
CA LYS A 142 -26.98 -12.28 -32.58
C LYS A 142 -27.74 -11.42 -33.60
N GLN A 143 -28.39 -10.34 -33.15
CA GLN A 143 -29.06 -9.37 -34.02
C GLN A 143 -28.09 -8.41 -34.76
N GLY A 144 -26.77 -8.58 -34.58
CA GLY A 144 -25.76 -7.76 -35.25
C GLY A 144 -25.64 -6.32 -34.72
N LYS A 145 -26.22 -6.00 -33.56
CA LYS A 145 -26.18 -4.64 -32.99
C LYS A 145 -24.76 -4.22 -32.63
N THR A 146 -24.48 -2.93 -32.80
CA THR A 146 -23.19 -2.32 -32.42
C THR A 146 -23.08 -2.21 -30.90
N TRP A 147 -21.85 -2.18 -30.38
CA TRP A 147 -21.62 -2.09 -28.93
C TRP A 147 -22.21 -0.83 -28.27
N LYS A 148 -22.34 0.26 -29.03
CA LYS A 148 -22.99 1.50 -28.57
C LYS A 148 -24.48 1.29 -28.35
N GLU A 149 -25.15 0.62 -29.28
CA GLU A 149 -26.58 0.29 -29.16
C GLU A 149 -26.84 -0.72 -28.05
N VAL A 150 -25.93 -1.70 -27.87
CA VAL A 150 -26.00 -2.68 -26.78
C VAL A 150 -25.90 -1.98 -25.42
N ALA A 151 -24.93 -1.08 -25.24
CA ALA A 151 -24.77 -0.33 -23.99
C ALA A 151 -25.97 0.58 -23.70
N LEU A 152 -26.63 1.12 -24.73
CA LEU A 152 -27.84 1.93 -24.56
C LEU A 152 -29.02 1.09 -24.02
N ARG A 153 -29.08 -0.20 -24.37
CA ARG A 153 -30.11 -1.13 -23.89
C ARG A 153 -29.81 -1.74 -22.51
N LEU A 154 -28.59 -1.59 -22.00
CA LEU A 154 -28.13 -2.11 -20.71
C LEU A 154 -27.71 -0.95 -19.79
N PRO A 155 -28.66 -0.25 -19.15
CA PRO A 155 -28.36 0.90 -18.30
C PRO A 155 -27.43 0.49 -17.15
N GLY A 156 -26.38 1.29 -16.92
CA GLY A 156 -25.36 1.00 -15.91
C GLY A 156 -24.22 0.10 -16.39
N ARG A 157 -24.20 -0.30 -17.67
CA ARG A 157 -23.06 -0.98 -18.30
C ARG A 157 -22.40 -0.07 -19.34
N SER A 158 -21.08 0.06 -19.26
CA SER A 158 -20.32 0.78 -20.27
C SER A 158 -20.09 -0.10 -21.50
N VAL A 159 -19.84 0.53 -22.66
CA VAL A 159 -19.48 -0.16 -23.91
C VAL A 159 -18.33 -1.17 -23.70
N LEU A 160 -17.30 -0.78 -22.94
CA LEU A 160 -16.17 -1.65 -22.62
C LEU A 160 -16.58 -2.84 -21.74
N ALA A 161 -17.51 -2.65 -20.81
CA ALA A 161 -18.02 -3.75 -19.99
C ALA A 161 -18.76 -4.80 -20.84
N CYS A 162 -19.56 -4.36 -21.83
CA CYS A 162 -20.25 -5.24 -22.75
C CYS A 162 -19.27 -6.04 -23.63
N VAL A 163 -18.24 -5.38 -24.18
CA VAL A 163 -17.20 -6.05 -24.98
C VAL A 163 -16.46 -7.10 -24.14
N ALA A 164 -16.05 -6.74 -22.93
CA ALA A 164 -15.31 -7.65 -22.06
C ALA A 164 -16.13 -8.88 -21.65
N LYS A 165 -17.44 -8.72 -21.42
CA LYS A 165 -18.35 -9.83 -21.11
C LYS A 165 -18.51 -10.77 -22.32
N ASP A 166 -18.79 -10.22 -23.49
CA ASP A 166 -18.96 -11.00 -24.72
C ASP A 166 -17.71 -11.82 -25.10
N VAL A 167 -16.52 -11.24 -24.95
CA VAL A 167 -15.26 -11.96 -25.17
C VAL A 167 -15.14 -13.15 -24.21
N ARG A 168 -15.46 -12.97 -22.93
CA ARG A 168 -15.44 -14.06 -21.94
C ARG A 168 -16.44 -15.17 -22.25
N GLU A 169 -17.67 -14.81 -22.63
CA GLU A 169 -18.71 -15.79 -22.99
C GLU A 169 -18.32 -16.61 -24.23
N ARG A 170 -17.74 -15.97 -25.24
CA ARG A 170 -17.24 -16.65 -26.44
C ARG A 170 -16.07 -17.57 -26.13
N SER A 171 -15.13 -17.15 -25.28
CA SER A 171 -14.00 -18.00 -24.86
C SER A 171 -14.44 -19.23 -24.07
N LEU A 172 -15.53 -19.15 -23.30
CA LEU A 172 -16.09 -20.31 -22.59
C LEU A 172 -16.76 -21.31 -23.54
N HIS A 173 -17.39 -20.83 -24.63
CA HIS A 173 -18.05 -21.69 -25.61
C HIS A 173 -17.07 -22.32 -26.62
N ASP A 174 -16.00 -21.62 -27.03
CA ASP A 174 -15.02 -22.12 -28.01
C ASP A 174 -14.08 -23.20 -27.42
N GLY A 175 -13.93 -23.23 -26.08
CA GLY A 175 -13.19 -24.28 -25.37
C GLY A 175 -13.92 -25.62 -25.24
N SER A 176 -15.21 -25.70 -25.62
CA SER A 176 -16.02 -26.93 -25.52
C SER A 176 -16.03 -27.77 -26.80
N ARG A 177 -15.16 -27.47 -27.78
CA ARG A 177 -15.13 -28.13 -29.10
C ARG A 177 -13.92 -29.07 -29.32
N LEU A 178 -13.23 -29.44 -28.24
CA LEU A 178 -12.16 -30.43 -28.25
C LEU A 178 -12.45 -31.55 -27.24
N GLN A 179 -13.46 -32.37 -27.53
CA GLN A 179 -13.58 -33.76 -27.08
C GLN A 179 -14.20 -34.59 -28.20
#